data_AF-A0A3D2PAK2-F1
#
_entry.id   AF-A0A3D2PAK2-F1
#
_cell.length_a   1.000
_cell.length_b   1.000
_cell.length_c   1.000
_cell.angle_alpha   90.00
_cell.angle_beta   90.00
_cell.angle_gamma   90.00
#
_symmetry.space_group_name_H-M   'P 1'
#
loop_
_entity.id
_entity.type
_entity.pdbx_description
1 polymer ?
#
loop_
_entity_poly.entity_id
_entity_poly.type
_entity_poly.pdbx_seq_one_letter_code
_entity_poly.pdbx_strand_id
1 'polypeptide(L)'
;TSIVSFNIKNLSSSKISQILSEKHDIMTRPGLHCAPAAHKTLGTFPEGTLRISLSYFNTEQEINQLVKTLKNFQIERCKQIKTDSDRYLFASI
;
A
#
# COMPACT_ATOMS: atom_id res chain seq x y z
N THR A 1 -10.15 -19.67 3.61
CA THR A 1 -8.90 -18.89 3.65
C THR A 1 -9.04 -17.66 2.79
N SER A 2 -9.28 -16.49 3.38
CA SER A 2 -9.51 -15.22 2.69
C SER A 2 -8.30 -14.31 2.92
N ILE A 3 -7.25 -14.51 2.12
CA ILE A 3 -6.01 -13.72 2.20
C ILE A 3 -5.82 -13.02 0.86
N VAL A 4 -5.54 -11.72 0.92
CA VAL A 4 -5.23 -10.90 -0.25
C VAL A 4 -3.88 -10.25 -0.04
N SER A 5 -2.96 -10.46 -0.97
CA SER A 5 -1.65 -9.80 -0.99
C SER A 5 -1.59 -8.88 -2.20
N PHE A 6 -1.21 -7.63 -1.99
CA PHE A 6 -1.09 -6.65 -3.06
C PHE A 6 0.04 -5.68 -2.78
N ASN A 7 0.41 -4.92 -3.81
CA ASN A 7 1.33 -3.81 -3.68
C ASN A 7 0.77 -2.59 -4.41
N ILE A 8 1.07 -1.39 -3.91
CA ILE A 8 0.67 -0.14 -4.56
C ILE A 8 1.92 0.47 -5.20
N LYS A 9 1.85 0.74 -6.51
CA LYS A 9 2.98 1.30 -7.26
C LYS A 9 3.46 2.61 -6.61
N ASN A 10 4.76 2.71 -6.35
CA ASN A 10 5.45 3.85 -5.72
C ASN A 10 4.98 4.20 -4.29
N LEU A 11 4.39 3.25 -3.56
CA LEU A 11 4.12 3.39 -2.13
C LEU A 11 4.71 2.19 -1.40
N SER A 12 5.43 2.46 -0.31
CA SER A 12 5.99 1.39 0.51
C SER A 12 4.90 0.65 1.25
N SER A 13 4.99 -0.68 1.27
CA SER A 13 4.01 -1.53 1.96
C SER A 13 3.95 -1.19 3.46
N SER A 14 5.11 -0.87 4.05
CA SER A 14 5.24 -0.41 5.43
C SER A 14 4.47 0.87 5.73
N LYS A 15 4.53 1.87 4.83
CA LYS A 15 3.84 3.15 5.04
C LYS A 15 2.32 3.00 4.97
N ILE A 16 1.83 2.17 4.04
CA ILE A 16 0.40 1.86 3.95
C ILE A 16 -0.07 1.12 5.21
N SER A 17 0.71 0.13 5.66
CA SER A 17 0.40 -0.60 6.90
C SER A 17 0.36 0.31 8.12
N GLN A 18 1.32 1.24 8.23
CA GLN A 18 1.37 2.18 9.34
C GLN A 18 0.12 3.07 9.38
N ILE A 19 -0.27 3.64 8.24
CA ILE A 19 -1.44 4.52 8.19
C ILE A 19 -2.73 3.74 8.44
N LEU A 20 -2.84 2.52 7.92
CA LEU A 20 -3.99 1.64 8.20
C LEU A 20 -4.08 1.31 9.69
N SER A 21 -2.95 1.04 10.34
CA SER A 21 -2.90 0.80 11.78
C SER A 21 -3.24 2.06 12.59
N GLU A 22 -2.68 3.22 12.26
CA GLU A 22 -2.84 4.45 13.04
C GLU A 22 -4.19 5.13 12.85
N LYS A 23 -4.74 5.14 11.62
CA LYS A 23 -5.98 5.87 11.31
C LYS A 23 -7.23 5.01 11.31
N HIS A 24 -7.08 3.71 11.10
CA HIS A 24 -8.21 2.81 10.88
C HIS A 24 -8.19 1.59 11.82
N ASP A 25 -7.17 1.45 12.67
CA ASP A 25 -6.99 0.29 13.56
C ASP A 25 -6.94 -1.06 12.81
N ILE A 26 -6.62 -1.02 11.51
CA ILE A 26 -6.53 -2.20 10.64
C ILE A 26 -5.10 -2.70 10.65
N MET A 27 -4.84 -3.77 11.41
CA MET A 27 -3.56 -4.46 11.38
C MET A 27 -3.38 -5.22 10.07
N THR A 28 -2.35 -4.86 9.33
CA THR A 28 -1.90 -5.56 8.12
C THR A 28 -0.47 -6.03 8.30
N ARG A 29 -0.02 -6.98 7.47
CA ARG A 29 1.37 -7.45 7.50
C ARG A 29 2.11 -6.93 6.26
N PRO A 30 2.97 -5.91 6.39
CA PRO A 30 3.86 -5.49 5.32
C PRO A 30 5.14 -6.32 5.31
N GLY A 31 5.86 -6.30 4.19
CA GLY A 31 7.21 -6.88 4.08
C GLY A 31 7.28 -8.21 3.30
N LEU A 32 8.36 -8.95 3.55
CA LEU A 32 8.82 -10.05 2.70
C LEU A 32 8.20 -11.42 3.02
N HIS A 33 7.34 -11.50 4.05
CA HIS A 33 6.64 -12.72 4.47
C HIS A 33 7.51 -13.99 4.53
N CYS A 34 8.77 -13.84 4.95
CA CYS A 34 9.79 -14.91 4.98
C CYS A 34 10.18 -15.52 3.62
N ALA A 35 9.90 -14.86 2.49
CA ALA A 35 10.20 -15.33 1.14
C ALA A 35 11.02 -14.30 0.30
N PRO A 36 12.23 -13.88 0.74
CA PRO A 36 13.02 -12.86 0.04
C PRO A 36 13.40 -13.24 -1.40
N ALA A 37 13.57 -14.53 -1.69
CA ALA A 37 13.86 -15.03 -3.04
C ALA A 37 12.69 -14.78 -4.01
N ALA A 38 11.44 -15.03 -3.58
CA ALA A 38 10.25 -14.79 -4.39
C ALA A 38 10.04 -13.29 -4.68
N HIS A 39 10.30 -12.42 -3.70
CA HIS A 39 10.22 -10.98 -3.88
C HIS A 39 11.28 -10.42 -4.84
N LYS A 40 12.48 -11.03 -4.90
CA LYS A 40 13.50 -10.69 -5.91
C LYS A 40 13.01 -11.03 -7.32
N THR A 41 12.43 -12.22 -7.51
CA THR A 41 11.87 -12.63 -8.81
C THR A 41 10.67 -11.77 -9.23
N LEU A 42 9.85 -11.33 -8.28
CA LEU A 42 8.68 -10.49 -8.52
C LEU A 42 9.01 -8.98 -8.62
N GLY A 43 10.28 -8.59 -8.49
CA GLY A 43 10.71 -7.18 -8.54
C GLY A 43 10.18 -6.32 -7.39
N THR A 44 9.75 -6.93 -6.29
CA THR A 44 9.21 -6.25 -5.10
C THR A 44 10.22 -6.20 -3.94
N PHE A 45 11.42 -6.73 -4.13
CA PHE A 45 12.52 -6.60 -3.18
C PHE A 45 13.14 -5.19 -3.24
N PRO A 46 13.49 -4.54 -2.11
CA PRO A 46 13.44 -5.02 -0.71
C PRO A 46 12.12 -4.76 0.03
N GLU A 47 11.19 -4.01 -0.57
CA GLU A 47 9.96 -3.48 0.05
C GLU A 47 8.90 -4.53 0.42
N GLY A 48 8.86 -5.67 -0.28
CA GLY A 48 7.88 -6.74 -0.04
C GLY A 48 6.47 -6.44 -0.57
N THR A 49 5.45 -7.04 0.07
CA THR A 49 4.03 -6.84 -0.28
C THR A 49 3.17 -6.63 0.96
N LEU A 50 2.07 -5.91 0.82
CA LEU A 50 1.07 -5.76 1.87
C LEU A 50 0.10 -6.94 1.83
N ARG A 51 0.03 -7.69 2.94
CA ARG A 51 -0.88 -8.83 3.08
C ARG A 51 -1.97 -8.54 4.09
N ILE A 52 -3.21 -8.74 3.66
CA ILE A 52 -4.41 -8.63 4.48
C ILE A 52 -5.02 -10.02 4.63
N SER A 53 -5.33 -10.39 5.87
CA SER A 53 -5.98 -11.66 6.20
C SER A 53 -7.35 -11.34 6.76
N LEU A 54 -8.39 -11.61 5.97
CA LEU A 54 -9.77 -11.41 6.37
C LEU A 54 -10.28 -12.67 7.07
N SER A 55 -10.94 -12.50 8.19
CA SER A 55 -11.53 -13.57 8.99
C SER A 55 -13.03 -13.29 9.23
N TYR A 56 -13.73 -14.27 9.79
CA TYR A 56 -15.16 -14.15 10.13
C TYR A 56 -15.45 -13.02 11.13
N PHE A 57 -14.42 -12.59 11.88
CA PHE A 57 -14.52 -11.48 12.80
C PHE A 57 -14.51 -10.10 12.13
N ASN A 58 -14.21 -10.01 10.83
CA ASN A 58 -14.19 -8.73 10.14
C ASN A 58 -15.59 -8.27 9.76
N THR A 59 -15.83 -6.98 9.92
CA THR A 59 -17.10 -6.36 9.53
C THR A 59 -17.02 -5.81 8.11
N GLU A 60 -18.17 -5.73 7.43
CA GLU A 60 -18.23 -5.13 6.09
C GLU A 60 -17.82 -3.64 6.12
N GLN A 61 -18.05 -2.97 7.25
CA GLN A 61 -17.65 -1.59 7.48
C GLN A 61 -16.12 -1.42 7.49
N GLU A 62 -15.39 -2.32 8.14
CA GLU A 62 -13.91 -2.35 8.11
C GLU A 62 -13.38 -2.54 6.69
N ILE A 63 -13.99 -3.45 5.92
CA ILE A 63 -13.60 -3.71 4.53
C ILE A 63 -13.88 -2.47 3.65
N ASN A 64 -15.04 -1.83 3.83
CA ASN A 64 -15.37 -0.61 3.10
C ASN A 64 -14.44 0.56 3.46
N GLN A 65 -14.05 0.70 4.72
CA GLN A 65 -13.05 1.68 5.14
C GLN A 65 -11.69 1.40 4.51
N LEU A 66 -11.23 0.14 4.55
CA LEU A 66 -10.00 -0.29 3.87
C LEU A 66 -10.00 0.13 2.40
N VAL A 67 -11.04 -0.22 1.65
CA VAL A 67 -11.15 0.10 0.22
C VAL A 67 -11.18 1.62 -0.01
N LYS A 68 -11.88 2.38 0.83
CA LYS A 68 -11.94 3.83 0.74
C LYS A 68 -10.57 4.46 0.99
N THR A 69 -9.84 4.00 1.99
CA THR A 69 -8.49 4.46 2.30
C THR A 69 -7.51 4.13 1.18
N LEU A 70 -7.59 2.93 0.61
CA LEU A 70 -6.79 2.54 -0.57
C LEU A 70 -7.09 3.42 -1.80
N LYS A 71 -8.36 3.75 -2.05
CA LYS A 71 -8.75 4.70 -3.10
C LYS A 71 -8.20 6.11 -2.82
N ASN A 72 -8.25 6.58 -1.58
CA ASN A 72 -7.69 7.88 -1.21
C ASN A 72 -6.18 7.93 -1.47
N PHE A 73 -5.43 6.86 -1.16
CA PHE A 73 -4.01 6.78 -1.49
C PHE A 73 -3.73 6.85 -3.01
N GLN A 74 -4.60 6.27 -3.85
CA GLN A 74 -4.50 6.43 -5.30
C GLN A 74 -4.79 7.87 -5.76
N ILE A 75 -5.71 8.58 -5.10
CA ILE A 75 -6.05 9.97 -5.43
C ILE A 75 -4.95 10.94 -4.97
N GLU A 76 -4.39 10.76 -3.78
CA GLU A 76 -3.23 11.53 -3.31
C GLU A 76 -2.04 11.37 -4.26
N ARG A 77 -1.83 10.16 -4.80
CA ARG A 77 -0.90 9.90 -5.91
C ARG A 77 -1.15 10.80 -7.12
N CYS A 78 -2.40 10.92 -7.58
CA CYS A 78 -2.73 11.79 -8.73
C CYS A 78 -2.37 13.26 -8.47
N LYS A 79 -2.40 13.72 -7.21
CA LYS A 79 -2.00 15.09 -6.85
C LYS A 79 -0.48 15.24 -6.83
N GLN A 80 0.24 14.28 -6.24
CA GLN A 80 1.71 14.31 -6.16
C GLN A 80 2.38 14.27 -7.55
N ILE A 81 1.82 13.48 -8.48
CA ILE A 81 2.34 13.37 -9.86
C ILE A 81 2.23 14.70 -10.62
N LYS A 82 1.19 15.50 -10.37
CA LYS A 82 1.08 16.85 -10.95
C LYS A 82 2.14 17.80 -10.39
N THR A 83 2.44 17.71 -9.09
CA THR A 83 3.41 18.62 -8.44
C THR A 83 4.86 18.31 -8.79
N ASP A 84 5.20 17.05 -9.05
CA ASP A 84 6.55 16.68 -9.52
C ASP A 84 6.77 17.08 -10.98
N SER A 85 5.74 16.96 -11.85
CA SER A 85 5.85 17.37 -13.25
C SER A 85 6.11 18.87 -13.44
N ASP A 86 5.66 19.71 -12.49
CA ASP A 86 5.96 21.14 -12.51
C ASP A 86 7.39 21.45 -12.02
N ARG A 87 7.96 20.66 -11.10
CA ARG A 87 9.35 20.87 -10.62
C ARG A 87 10.41 20.50 -11.67
N TYR A 88 10.16 19.47 -12.48
CA TYR A 88 11.10 19.10 -13.56
C TYR A 88 11.11 20.12 -14.70
N LEU A 89 10.05 20.91 -14.89
CA LEU A 89 10.04 21.97 -15.92
C LEU A 89 10.86 23.21 -15.52
N PHE A 90 10.96 23.51 -14.21
CA PHE A 90 11.76 24.64 -13.71
C PHE A 90 13.24 24.29 -13.43
N ALA A 91 13.62 23.02 -13.41
CA ALA A 91 14.99 22.58 -13.16
C ALA A 91 15.83 22.34 -14.43
N SER A 92 15.31 22.70 -15.61
CA SER A 92 15.99 22.53 -16.92
C SER A 92 16.06 23.82 -17.74
N ILE A 93 15.97 24.99 -17.11
CA ILE A 93 16.26 26.31 -17.72
C ILE A 93 17.33 27.00 -16.89
#